data_AF-A0A6N2MMJ0-F1
#
_entry.id   AF-A0A6N2MMJ0-F1
#
_cell.length_a   1.000
_cell.length_b   1.000
_cell.length_c   1.000
_cell.angle_alpha   90.00
_cell.angle_beta   90.00
_cell.angle_gamma   90.00
#
_symmetry.space_group_name_H-M   'P 1'
#
loop_
_entity.id
_entity.type
_entity.pdbx_description
1 polymer ?
#
loop_
_entity_poly.entity_id
_entity_poly.type
_entity_poly.pdbx_seq_one_letter_code
_entity_poly.pdbx_strand_id
1 'polypeptide(L)'
;MFTRSPTTKKLSFFFHLHKSHFSTDIVGDKPVLVRDFIHSALYDPKHGYFSQRSRSVGVLERSIKFNQLEGRKAYMNHLDKIYKRSDISWFTPVELFKPWYAHGIAEAIMRTTQLSVPLHIYEIGGGSGICAKGILDYIMLNAPAKVYNNMTYTGNQSLSG
;
A
#
# COMPACT_ATOMS: atom_id res chain seq x y z
N MET A 1 -15.57 -68.00 -31.19
CA MET A 1 -14.42 -67.67 -30.33
C MET A 1 -13.70 -66.48 -30.97
N PHE A 2 -13.93 -65.26 -30.49
CA PHE A 2 -13.30 -64.03 -31.00
C PHE A 2 -12.37 -63.47 -29.93
N THR A 3 -11.06 -63.48 -30.16
CA THR A 3 -10.06 -62.85 -29.30
C THR A 3 -9.74 -61.46 -29.85
N ARG A 4 -10.18 -60.40 -29.16
CA ARG A 4 -9.72 -59.03 -29.42
C ARG A 4 -8.42 -58.79 -28.65
N SER A 5 -7.36 -58.38 -29.35
CA SER A 5 -6.14 -57.86 -28.72
C SER A 5 -6.35 -56.39 -28.33
N PRO A 6 -5.88 -55.91 -27.16
CA PRO A 6 -5.97 -54.51 -26.80
C PRO A 6 -4.78 -53.72 -27.37
N THR A 7 -5.07 -52.69 -28.16
CA THR A 7 -4.08 -51.70 -28.61
C THR A 7 -3.92 -50.60 -27.56
N THR A 8 -2.74 -50.52 -26.93
CA THR A 8 -2.35 -49.41 -26.05
C THR A 8 -1.98 -48.18 -26.87
N LYS A 9 -2.78 -47.11 -26.81
CA LYS A 9 -2.39 -45.79 -27.32
C LYS A 9 -1.42 -45.13 -26.33
N LYS A 10 -0.19 -44.87 -26.77
CA LYS A 10 0.79 -44.04 -26.03
C LYS A 10 0.27 -42.60 -25.99
N LEU A 11 -0.02 -42.10 -24.80
CA LEU A 11 -0.39 -40.69 -24.61
C LEU A 11 0.89 -39.85 -24.56
N SER A 12 1.18 -39.11 -25.63
CA SER A 12 2.29 -38.15 -25.62
C SER A 12 1.85 -36.89 -24.87
N PHE A 13 2.43 -36.65 -23.69
CA PHE A 13 2.33 -35.36 -23.03
C PHE A 13 3.10 -34.31 -23.84
N PHE A 14 2.37 -33.45 -24.55
CA PHE A 14 2.93 -32.24 -25.15
C PHE A 14 3.13 -31.21 -24.03
N PHE A 15 4.35 -31.09 -23.52
CA PHE A 15 4.75 -29.90 -22.77
C PHE A 15 4.81 -28.73 -23.77
N HIS A 16 3.76 -27.91 -23.79
CA HIS A 16 3.83 -26.59 -24.43
C HIS A 16 4.83 -25.75 -23.64
N LEU A 17 6.04 -25.62 -24.17
CA LEU A 17 7.01 -24.67 -23.66
C LEU A 17 6.46 -23.27 -23.94
N HIS A 18 5.84 -22.64 -22.93
CA HIS A 18 5.45 -21.24 -23.03
C HIS A 18 6.73 -20.41 -23.23
N LYS A 19 6.94 -19.89 -24.43
CA LYS A 19 7.92 -18.84 -24.68
C LYS A 19 7.43 -17.57 -23.98
N SER A 20 7.99 -17.28 -22.81
CA SER A 20 7.83 -15.98 -22.18
C SER A 20 8.56 -14.94 -23.03
N HIS A 21 7.86 -13.89 -23.44
CA HIS A 21 8.48 -12.75 -24.09
C HIS A 21 9.21 -11.92 -23.03
N PHE A 22 10.54 -11.91 -23.10
CA PHE A 22 11.36 -11.05 -22.26
C PHE A 22 11.76 -9.82 -23.05
N SER A 23 11.65 -8.64 -22.45
CA SER A 23 12.24 -7.43 -23.00
C SER A 23 13.75 -7.47 -22.72
N THR A 24 14.53 -7.87 -23.71
CA THR A 24 16.00 -7.93 -23.62
C THR A 24 16.66 -6.58 -23.76
N ASP A 25 15.95 -5.58 -24.29
CA ASP A 25 16.57 -4.34 -24.74
C ASP A 25 16.62 -3.25 -23.63
N ILE A 26 15.97 -3.49 -22.49
CA ILE A 26 15.86 -2.52 -21.39
C ILE A 26 16.89 -2.78 -20.27
N VAL A 27 17.30 -4.04 -20.05
CA VAL A 27 18.08 -4.44 -18.87
C VAL A 27 19.24 -5.37 -19.26
N GLY A 28 20.10 -4.92 -20.18
CA GLY A 28 21.32 -5.63 -20.57
C GLY A 28 21.10 -7.01 -21.20
N ASP A 29 22.19 -7.78 -21.35
CA ASP A 29 22.20 -9.01 -22.16
C ASP A 29 21.40 -10.18 -21.57
N LYS A 30 20.89 -10.06 -20.33
CA LYS A 30 20.13 -11.11 -19.66
C LYS A 30 18.68 -10.68 -19.46
N PRO A 31 17.70 -11.48 -19.90
CA PRO A 31 16.31 -11.18 -19.65
C PRO A 31 16.01 -11.18 -18.14
N VAL A 32 15.35 -10.11 -17.67
CA VAL A 32 14.91 -9.95 -16.28
C VAL A 32 13.38 -10.04 -16.21
N LEU A 33 12.84 -10.70 -15.18
CA LEU A 33 11.41 -10.69 -14.94
C LEU A 33 10.96 -9.30 -14.51
N VAL A 34 9.84 -8.81 -15.04
CA VAL A 34 9.30 -7.49 -14.69
C VAL A 34 9.14 -7.30 -13.18
N ARG A 35 8.71 -8.35 -12.46
CA ARG A 35 8.60 -8.31 -11.00
C ARG A 35 9.94 -8.08 -10.30
N ASP A 36 11.02 -8.66 -10.82
CA ASP A 36 12.37 -8.56 -10.23
C ASP A 36 12.94 -7.17 -10.55
N PHE A 37 12.68 -6.66 -11.75
CA PHE A 37 13.00 -5.28 -12.11
C PHE A 37 12.28 -4.28 -11.21
N ILE A 38 10.95 -4.41 -11.02
CA ILE A 38 10.17 -3.54 -10.12
C ILE A 38 10.70 -3.63 -8.68
N HIS A 39 10.96 -4.85 -8.19
CA HIS A 39 11.51 -5.03 -6.85
C HIS A 39 12.86 -4.34 -6.69
N SER A 40 13.77 -4.50 -7.66
CA SER A 40 15.08 -3.84 -7.66
C SER A 40 14.93 -2.31 -7.74
N ALA A 41 14.07 -1.80 -8.63
CA ALA A 41 13.85 -0.36 -8.79
C ALA A 41 13.28 0.30 -7.52
N LEU A 42 12.47 -0.43 -6.74
CA LEU A 42 11.86 0.08 -5.52
C LEU A 42 12.74 -0.12 -4.28
N TYR A 43 13.35 -1.29 -4.12
CA TYR A 43 13.93 -1.76 -2.85
C TYR A 43 15.42 -2.09 -2.90
N ASP A 44 16.14 -1.83 -4.00
CA ASP A 44 17.59 -1.98 -4.01
C ASP A 44 18.22 -1.12 -2.89
N PRO A 45 19.06 -1.68 -1.99
CA PRO A 45 19.55 -0.98 -0.81
C PRO A 45 20.34 0.31 -1.09
N LYS A 46 20.89 0.48 -2.30
CA LYS A 46 21.71 1.64 -2.66
C LYS A 46 21.01 2.57 -3.65
N HIS A 47 20.26 1.99 -4.58
CA HIS A 47 19.72 2.68 -5.75
C HIS A 47 18.20 2.65 -5.82
N GLY A 48 17.53 1.88 -4.95
CA GLY A 48 16.09 1.75 -4.91
C GLY A 48 15.41 3.07 -4.53
N TYR A 49 14.21 3.28 -5.07
CA TYR A 49 13.39 4.46 -4.81
C TYR A 49 13.18 4.74 -3.32
N PHE A 50 12.99 3.68 -2.50
CA PHE A 50 12.78 3.79 -1.05
C PHE A 50 14.08 3.81 -0.24
N SER A 51 15.22 3.44 -0.83
CA SER A 51 16.52 3.38 -0.14
C SER A 51 17.33 4.66 -0.30
N GLN A 52 17.17 5.36 -1.42
CA GLN A 52 17.61 6.75 -1.51
C GLN A 52 16.82 7.56 -0.47
N ARG A 53 17.44 8.56 0.19
CA ARG A 53 16.77 9.49 1.12
C ARG A 53 15.75 10.34 0.37
N SER A 54 14.70 9.72 -0.12
CA SER A 54 13.74 10.33 -1.00
C SER A 54 12.70 10.97 -0.10
N ARG A 55 12.77 12.30 -0.01
CA ARG A 55 11.65 13.14 0.43
C ARG A 55 10.43 13.01 -0.50
N SER A 56 10.40 11.99 -1.37
CA SER A 56 9.37 11.82 -2.39
C SER A 56 7.99 11.64 -1.80
N VAL A 57 7.87 10.98 -0.64
CA VAL A 57 6.62 10.90 0.11
C VAL A 57 6.61 11.96 1.20
N GLY A 58 5.71 12.93 1.06
CA GLY A 58 5.61 14.06 1.97
C GLY A 58 4.84 13.76 3.24
N VAL A 59 5.25 14.40 4.33
CA VAL A 59 4.50 14.51 5.58
C VAL A 59 4.15 15.98 5.79
N LEU A 60 2.86 16.28 5.97
CA LEU A 60 2.46 17.66 6.27
C LEU A 60 2.66 17.94 7.76
N GLU A 61 3.24 19.07 8.14
CA GLU A 61 3.36 19.40 9.58
C GLU A 61 1.99 19.66 10.23
N ARG A 62 1.03 20.20 9.46
CA ARG A 62 -0.29 20.59 9.95
C ARG A 62 -1.38 20.12 9.00
N SER A 63 -2.57 19.85 9.55
CA SER A 63 -3.77 19.54 8.78
C SER A 63 -4.18 20.74 7.91
N ILE A 64 -4.61 20.49 6.68
CA ILE A 64 -5.24 21.50 5.83
C ILE A 64 -6.55 21.96 6.49
N LYS A 65 -6.72 23.28 6.64
CA LYS A 65 -7.94 23.88 7.19
C LYS A 65 -8.98 24.03 6.08
N PHE A 66 -9.67 22.94 5.74
CA PHE A 66 -10.64 22.89 4.64
C PHE A 66 -11.78 23.91 4.78
N ASN A 67 -12.17 24.24 6.02
CA ASN A 67 -13.18 25.28 6.30
C ASN A 67 -12.73 26.71 5.93
N GLN A 68 -11.45 26.92 5.63
CA GLN A 68 -10.89 28.19 5.16
C GLN A 68 -10.68 28.22 3.63
N LEU A 69 -11.06 27.15 2.93
CA LEU A 69 -10.88 27.03 1.47
C LEU A 69 -12.24 27.12 0.77
N GLU A 70 -12.33 28.04 -0.19
CA GLU A 70 -13.52 28.25 -1.03
C GLU A 70 -13.61 27.21 -2.17
N GLY A 71 -13.67 25.93 -1.78
CA GLY A 71 -13.83 24.81 -2.71
C GLY A 71 -12.56 24.41 -3.46
N ARG A 72 -12.76 23.69 -4.58
CA ARG A 72 -11.69 22.97 -5.29
C ARG A 72 -10.56 23.88 -5.78
N LYS A 73 -10.87 25.06 -6.33
CA LYS A 73 -9.86 25.97 -6.88
C LYS A 73 -8.92 26.48 -5.78
N ALA A 74 -9.48 26.91 -4.64
CA ALA A 74 -8.70 27.35 -3.48
C ALA A 74 -7.80 26.22 -2.94
N TYR A 75 -8.34 25.00 -2.86
CA TYR A 75 -7.59 23.82 -2.48
C TYR A 75 -6.42 23.51 -3.42
N MET A 76 -6.65 23.50 -4.74
CA MET A 76 -5.57 23.23 -5.70
C MET A 76 -4.47 24.30 -5.65
N ASN A 77 -4.83 25.57 -5.49
CA ASN A 77 -3.86 26.66 -5.32
C ASN A 77 -3.07 26.53 -4.01
N HIS A 78 -3.71 26.05 -2.94
CA HIS A 78 -3.04 25.79 -1.67
C HIS A 78 -2.04 24.64 -1.80
N LEU A 79 -2.45 23.52 -2.43
CA LEU A 79 -1.58 22.38 -2.70
C LEU A 79 -0.39 22.75 -3.59
N ASP A 80 -0.62 23.49 -4.67
CA ASP A 80 0.44 23.94 -5.59
C ASP A 80 1.53 24.72 -4.83
N LYS A 81 1.14 25.57 -3.88
CA LYS A 81 2.10 26.28 -3.01
C LYS A 81 2.90 25.35 -2.11
N ILE A 82 2.30 24.27 -1.61
CA ILE A 82 3.00 23.27 -0.78
C ILE A 82 4.04 22.54 -1.63
N TYR A 83 3.63 22.03 -2.80
CA TYR A 83 4.52 21.29 -3.69
C TYR A 83 5.68 22.17 -4.19
N LYS A 84 5.44 23.43 -4.55
CA LYS A 84 6.52 24.35 -4.99
C LYS A 84 7.54 24.71 -3.91
N ARG A 85 7.21 24.53 -2.63
CA ARG A 85 8.07 24.88 -1.49
C ARG A 85 8.85 23.69 -0.94
N SER A 86 8.65 22.49 -1.47
CA SER A 86 9.25 21.27 -0.95
C SER A 86 9.77 20.39 -2.08
N ASP A 87 10.80 19.59 -1.79
CA ASP A 87 11.28 18.56 -2.72
C ASP A 87 10.39 17.29 -2.69
N ILE A 88 9.13 17.45 -2.31
CA ILE A 88 8.18 16.36 -2.15
C ILE A 88 7.55 16.03 -3.48
N SER A 89 7.61 14.76 -3.87
CA SER A 89 7.02 14.29 -5.13
C SER A 89 5.51 14.11 -5.01
N TRP A 90 5.02 13.60 -3.87
CA TRP A 90 3.60 13.34 -3.64
C TRP A 90 3.28 13.23 -2.14
N PHE A 91 2.02 13.48 -1.78
CA PHE A 91 1.47 13.21 -0.44
C PHE A 91 0.45 12.09 -0.51
N THR A 92 0.40 11.24 0.52
CA THR A 92 -0.66 10.24 0.67
C THR A 92 -2.01 10.90 1.05
N PRO A 93 -3.15 10.25 0.80
CA PRO A 93 -4.44 10.74 1.27
C PRO A 93 -4.51 10.92 2.79
N VAL A 94 -3.85 10.04 3.57
CA VAL A 94 -3.79 10.15 5.05
C VAL A 94 -3.08 11.43 5.50
N GLU A 95 -2.13 11.93 4.71
CA GLU A 95 -1.44 13.19 5.00
C GLU A 95 -2.27 14.41 4.57
N LEU A 96 -2.89 14.38 3.38
CA LEU A 96 -3.64 15.52 2.84
C LEU A 96 -4.94 15.77 3.60
N PHE A 97 -5.64 14.72 4.02
CA PHE A 97 -7.01 14.79 4.55
C PHE A 97 -7.10 14.48 6.05
N LYS A 98 -5.99 14.61 6.78
CA LYS A 98 -5.99 14.37 8.23
C LYS A 98 -6.88 15.34 9.02
N PRO A 99 -7.58 14.84 10.07
CA PRO A 99 -7.63 13.44 10.50
C PRO A 99 -8.71 12.61 9.77
N TRP A 100 -9.52 13.24 8.92
CA TRP A 100 -10.75 12.71 8.36
C TRP A 100 -10.59 11.42 7.55
N TYR A 101 -9.49 11.25 6.81
CA TYR A 101 -9.26 10.01 6.06
C TYR A 101 -9.09 8.81 7.00
N ALA A 102 -8.30 8.95 8.07
CA ALA A 102 -8.13 7.90 9.08
C ALA A 102 -9.42 7.65 9.86
N HIS A 103 -10.18 8.71 10.17
CA HIS A 103 -11.50 8.57 10.82
C HIS A 103 -12.47 7.78 9.95
N GLY A 104 -12.50 8.01 8.64
CA GLY A 104 -13.35 7.23 7.72
C GLY A 104 -13.00 5.74 7.71
N ILE A 105 -11.70 5.41 7.75
CA ILE A 105 -11.25 4.03 7.88
C ILE A 105 -11.69 3.44 9.23
N ALA A 106 -11.49 4.18 10.32
CA ALA A 106 -11.86 3.74 11.66
C ALA A 106 -13.37 3.51 11.80
N GLU A 107 -14.21 4.40 11.26
CA GLU A 107 -15.66 4.24 11.24
C GLU A 107 -16.07 2.97 10.48
N ALA A 108 -15.46 2.73 9.30
CA ALA A 108 -15.72 1.54 8.52
C ALA A 108 -15.33 0.26 9.30
N ILE A 109 -14.19 0.24 9.98
CA ILE A 109 -13.77 -0.87 10.86
C ILE A 109 -14.81 -1.09 11.95
N MET A 110 -15.21 -0.03 12.66
CA MET A 110 -16.16 -0.10 13.77
C MET A 110 -17.54 -0.61 13.35
N ARG A 111 -17.95 -0.38 12.10
CA ARG A 111 -19.24 -0.85 11.56
C ARG A 111 -19.22 -2.26 11.01
N THR A 112 -18.07 -2.74 10.55
CA THR A 112 -17.97 -4.00 9.80
C THR A 112 -17.40 -5.14 10.62
N THR A 113 -16.82 -4.86 11.78
CA THR A 113 -16.19 -5.86 12.64
C THR A 113 -17.08 -6.29 13.81
N GLN A 114 -16.93 -7.55 14.22
CA GLN A 114 -17.62 -8.10 15.38
C GLN A 114 -16.87 -7.72 16.66
N LEU A 115 -17.32 -6.65 17.33
CA LEU A 115 -16.63 -6.08 18.50
C LEU A 115 -16.81 -6.88 19.81
N SER A 116 -17.48 -8.03 19.76
CA SER A 116 -17.55 -8.96 20.91
C SER A 116 -16.27 -9.77 21.09
N VAL A 117 -15.41 -9.83 20.07
CA VAL A 117 -14.06 -10.41 20.14
C VAL A 117 -13.00 -9.30 20.06
N PRO A 118 -11.78 -9.52 20.58
CA PRO A 118 -10.69 -8.56 20.47
C PRO A 118 -10.43 -8.13 19.02
N LEU A 119 -10.33 -6.82 18.79
CA LEU A 119 -10.06 -6.25 17.48
C LEU A 119 -8.54 -6.27 17.19
N HIS A 120 -8.13 -6.88 16.07
CA HIS A 120 -6.75 -6.86 15.60
C HIS A 120 -6.67 -6.12 14.27
N ILE A 121 -5.91 -5.03 14.23
CA ILE A 121 -5.68 -4.22 13.03
C ILE A 121 -4.24 -4.44 12.55
N TYR A 122 -4.09 -4.81 11.29
CA TYR A 122 -2.79 -4.94 10.63
C TYR A 122 -2.66 -3.87 9.54
N GLU A 123 -1.61 -3.04 9.62
CA GLU A 123 -1.30 -2.02 8.62
C GLU A 123 0.01 -2.37 7.91
N ILE A 124 -0.09 -2.61 6.61
CA ILE A 124 1.06 -2.90 5.75
C ILE A 124 1.49 -1.61 5.06
N GLY A 125 2.74 -1.19 5.27
CA GLY A 125 3.27 0.04 4.68
C GLY A 125 2.75 1.29 5.39
N GLY A 126 2.78 1.32 6.72
CA GLY A 126 2.17 2.38 7.54
C GLY A 126 2.82 3.77 7.42
N GLY A 127 3.91 3.90 6.66
CA GLY A 127 4.57 5.17 6.36
C GLY A 127 4.89 5.99 7.61
N SER A 128 4.39 7.22 7.67
CA SER A 128 4.60 8.17 8.78
C SER A 128 3.89 7.77 10.09
N GLY A 129 3.02 6.76 10.08
CA GLY A 129 2.20 6.37 11.23
C GLY A 129 0.98 7.28 11.48
N ILE A 130 0.74 8.28 10.63
CA ILE A 130 -0.41 9.20 10.76
C ILE A 130 -1.75 8.47 10.62
N CYS A 131 -1.83 7.44 9.78
CA CYS A 131 -3.05 6.63 9.65
C CYS A 131 -3.35 5.87 10.95
N ALA A 132 -2.36 5.10 11.45
CA ALA A 132 -2.45 4.40 12.73
C ALA A 132 -2.90 5.31 13.87
N LYS A 133 -2.23 6.46 14.04
CA LYS A 133 -2.58 7.42 15.07
C LYS A 133 -4.03 7.90 14.93
N GLY A 134 -4.45 8.27 13.72
CA GLY A 134 -5.81 8.75 13.48
C GLY A 134 -6.88 7.68 13.72
N ILE A 135 -6.60 6.41 13.39
CA ILE A 135 -7.51 5.29 13.68
C ILE A 135 -7.61 5.04 15.18
N LEU A 136 -6.47 4.99 15.88
CA LEU A 136 -6.43 4.76 17.32
C LEU A 136 -7.13 5.89 18.09
N ASP A 137 -6.85 7.15 17.77
CA ASP A 137 -7.51 8.30 18.38
C ASP A 137 -9.04 8.24 18.17
N TYR A 138 -9.49 7.91 16.95
CA TYR A 138 -10.91 7.81 16.65
C TYR A 138 -11.59 6.70 17.45
N ILE A 139 -11.01 5.49 17.51
CA ILE A 139 -11.57 4.37 18.25
C ILE A 139 -11.59 4.68 19.75
N MET A 140 -10.53 5.27 20.29
CA MET A 140 -10.45 5.68 21.69
C MET A 140 -11.59 6.62 22.09
N LEU A 141 -11.95 7.56 21.20
CA LEU A 141 -12.95 8.59 21.48
C LEU A 141 -14.39 8.12 21.21
N ASN A 142 -14.61 7.16 20.32
CA ASN A 142 -15.95 6.83 19.82
C ASN A 142 -16.40 5.39 20.13
N ALA A 143 -15.49 4.48 20.49
CA ALA A 143 -15.83 3.12 20.86
C ALA A 143 -16.03 2.97 22.38
N PRO A 144 -16.81 1.97 22.85
CA PRO A 144 -16.78 1.58 24.25
C PRO A 144 -15.35 1.26 24.71
N ALA A 145 -14.97 1.70 25.91
CA ALA A 145 -13.60 1.56 26.42
C ALA A 145 -13.06 0.12 26.35
N LYS A 146 -13.92 -0.90 26.49
CA LYS A 146 -13.54 -2.31 26.38
C LYS A 146 -12.98 -2.68 24.99
N VAL A 147 -13.43 -2.03 23.92
CA VAL A 147 -12.93 -2.25 22.56
C VAL A 147 -11.50 -1.74 22.46
N TYR A 148 -11.27 -0.46 22.80
CA TYR A 148 -9.94 0.15 22.70
C TYR A 148 -8.93 -0.49 23.66
N ASN A 149 -9.33 -0.84 24.89
CA ASN A 149 -8.41 -1.43 25.86
C ASN A 149 -7.99 -2.87 25.49
N ASN A 150 -8.78 -3.56 24.67
CA ASN A 150 -8.52 -4.96 24.29
C ASN A 150 -8.09 -5.12 22.83
N MET A 151 -7.97 -4.03 22.06
CA MET A 151 -7.54 -4.10 20.67
C MET A 151 -6.03 -4.22 20.55
N THR A 152 -5.56 -4.71 19.41
CA THR A 152 -4.14 -4.71 19.02
C THR A 152 -4.00 -4.02 17.67
N TYR A 153 -2.98 -3.17 17.54
CA TYR A 153 -2.60 -2.55 16.26
C TYR A 153 -1.17 -2.97 15.92
N THR A 154 -0.99 -3.57 14.74
CA THR A 154 0.30 -4.02 14.25
C THR A 154 0.58 -3.34 12.93
N GLY A 155 1.52 -2.39 12.92
CA GLY A 155 1.97 -1.71 11.71
C GLY A 155 3.39 -2.12 11.37
N ASN A 156 3.66 -2.45 10.10
CA ASN A 156 5.01 -2.54 9.60
C ASN A 156 5.41 -1.20 8.97
N GLN A 157 6.38 -0.51 9.58
CA GLN A 157 7.16 0.47 8.86
C GLN A 157 8.12 -0.28 7.96
N SER A 158 8.05 -0.04 6.64
CA SER A 158 9.13 -0.40 5.74
C SER A 158 10.34 0.47 6.12
N LEU A 159 11.09 0.05 7.12
CA LEU A 159 12.36 0.66 7.47
C LEU A 159 13.32 0.35 6.32
N SER A 160 13.79 1.42 5.68
CA SER A 160 15.06 1.44 4.99
C SER A 160 16.13 0.90 5.95
N GLY A 161 16.58 -0.34 5.70
CA GLY A 161 17.83 -0.87 6.25
C GLY A 161 19.02 -0.30 5.49
#